data_AF-A0A4V2AU77-F1
#
_entry.id   AF-A0A4V2AU77-F1
#
_cell.length_a   1.000
_cell.length_b   1.000
_cell.length_c   1.000
_cell.angle_alpha   90.00
_cell.angle_beta   90.00
_cell.angle_gamma   90.00
#
_symmetry.space_group_name_H-M   'P 1'
#
loop_
_entity.id
_entity.type
_entity.pdbx_description
1 polymer ?
#
loop_
_entity_poly.entity_id
_entity_poly.type
_entity_poly.pdbx_seq_one_letter_code
_entity_poly.pdbx_strand_id
1 'polypeptide(L)' 'YKGRVHKIVRADGPERIEQEWWQHQSLHRDYYCVEDELGARYWLFRLGHYGAEDDPCWFIHGFFA' A
#
# COMPACT_ATOMS: atom_id res chain seq x y z
N TYR A 1 -8.43 0.91 10.39
CA TYR A 1 -7.54 1.39 11.48
C TYR A 1 -8.30 1.33 12.80
N LYS A 2 -7.70 0.88 13.92
CA LYS A 2 -8.38 0.74 15.23
C LYS A 2 -9.73 -0.02 15.19
N GLY A 3 -9.85 -1.06 14.36
CA GLY A 3 -11.09 -1.83 14.21
C GLY A 3 -12.21 -1.14 13.43
N ARG A 4 -12.00 0.07 12.90
CA ARG A 4 -12.96 0.76 12.04
C ARG A 4 -12.74 0.39 10.57
N VAL A 5 -13.83 0.10 9.87
CA VAL A 5 -13.87 -0.06 8.42
C VAL A 5 -13.91 1.34 7.79
N HIS A 6 -12.95 1.62 6.92
CA HIS A 6 -12.91 2.86 6.13
C HIS A 6 -13.25 2.50 4.69
N LYS A 7 -14.31 3.10 4.16
CA LYS A 7 -14.69 2.92 2.77
C LYS A 7 -13.88 3.89 1.92
N ILE A 8 -13.05 3.33 1.05
CA ILE A 8 -12.19 4.09 0.16
C ILE A 8 -13.00 4.58 -1.03
N VAL A 9 -12.99 5.88 -1.26
CA VAL A 9 -13.66 6.52 -2.42
C VAL A 9 -12.70 6.81 -3.56
N ARG A 10 -11.41 6.96 -3.24
CA ARG A 10 -10.37 7.25 -4.23
C ARG A 10 -9.09 6.52 -3.88
N ALA A 11 -8.41 6.00 -4.90
CA ALA A 11 -7.10 5.39 -4.80
C ALA A 11 -6.21 5.88 -5.95
N ASP A 12 -5.05 6.42 -5.62
CA ASP A 12 -4.00 6.85 -6.54
C ASP A 12 -2.78 5.91 -6.36
N GLY A 13 -2.30 5.30 -7.44
CA GLY A 13 -1.21 4.30 -7.44
C GLY A 13 -1.42 3.19 -8.48
N PRO A 14 -0.56 2.15 -8.51
CA PRO A 14 0.59 1.94 -7.63
C PRO A 14 1.82 2.74 -8.05
N GLU A 15 2.43 3.43 -7.10
CA GLU A 15 3.82 3.86 -7.25
C GLU A 15 4.73 2.73 -6.78
N ARG A 16 5.41 2.07 -7.72
CA ARG A 16 6.34 0.98 -7.41
C ARG A 16 7.69 1.54 -7.01
N ILE A 17 8.06 1.30 -5.76
CA ILE A 17 9.42 1.57 -5.26
C ILE A 17 10.12 0.22 -5.11
N GLU A 18 10.97 -0.08 -6.08
CA GLU A 18 11.88 -1.22 -6.00
C GLU A 18 13.07 -0.87 -5.10
N GLN A 19 13.67 -1.89 -4.49
CA GLN A 19 14.91 -1.69 -3.77
C GLN A 19 16.05 -1.37 -4.74
N GLU A 20 17.16 -0.91 -4.18
CA GLU A 20 18.38 -0.61 -4.91
C GLU A 20 18.77 -1.77 -5.84
N TRP A 21 19.07 -1.46 -7.11
CA TRP A 21 19.24 -2.41 -8.21
C TRP A 21 20.33 -3.48 -8.00
N TRP A 22 21.19 -3.31 -7.00
CA TRP A 22 22.20 -4.31 -6.61
C TRP A 22 21.68 -5.37 -5.63
N GLN A 23 20.47 -5.22 -5.08
CA GLN A 23 19.86 -6.22 -4.20
C GLN A 23 18.86 -7.08 -4.97
N HIS A 24 19.26 -8.32 -5.30
CA HIS A 24 18.56 -9.20 -6.23
C HIS A 24 17.38 -10.00 -5.64
N GLN A 25 17.06 -9.88 -4.35
CA GLN A 25 16.13 -10.80 -3.66
C GLN A 25 15.05 -10.11 -2.81
N SER A 26 14.76 -8.84 -3.03
CA SER A 26 13.83 -8.09 -2.19
C SER A 26 12.46 -7.91 -2.82
N LEU A 27 11.42 -8.09 -1.99
CA LEU A 27 10.02 -7.86 -2.33
C LEU A 27 9.82 -6.38 -2.70
N HIS A 28 9.19 -6.13 -3.86
CA HIS A 28 8.80 -4.78 -4.26
C HIS A 28 7.66 -4.26 -3.36
N ARG A 29 7.66 -2.94 -3.11
CA ARG A 29 6.57 -2.26 -2.43
C ARG A 29 5.81 -1.42 -3.44
N ASP A 30 4.53 -1.73 -3.60
CA ASP A 30 3.61 -0.92 -4.37
C ASP A 30 2.89 0.03 -3.41
N TYR A 31 3.15 1.34 -3.52
CA TYR A 31 2.52 2.36 -2.67
C TYR A 31 1.23 2.88 -3.28
N TYR A 32 0.25 3.13 -2.42
CA TYR A 32 -1.05 3.66 -2.78
C TYR A 32 -1.43 4.79 -1.83
N CYS A 33 -1.91 5.89 -2.40
CA CYS A 33 -2.57 6.94 -1.65
C CYS A 33 -4.08 6.73 -1.76
N VAL A 34 -4.76 6.49 -0.63
CA VAL A 34 -6.21 6.29 -0.61
C VAL A 34 -6.90 7.36 0.21
N GLU A 35 -8.08 7.78 -0.23
CA GLU A 35 -8.95 8.73 0.47
C GLU A 35 -10.24 8.02 0.87
N ASP A 36 -10.67 8.20 2.12
CA ASP A 36 -11.96 7.68 2.60
C ASP A 36 -13.11 8.68 2.39
N GLU A 37 -14.34 8.21 2.63
CA GLU A 37 -15.56 9.04 2.54
C GLU A 37 -15.56 10.28 3.46
N LEU A 38 -14.69 10.32 4.48
CA LEU A 38 -14.56 11.43 5.42
C LEU A 38 -13.45 12.41 5.02
N GLY A 39 -12.80 12.19 3.88
CA GLY A 39 -11.68 12.99 3.38
C GLY A 39 -10.33 12.66 4.05
N ALA A 40 -10.27 11.60 4.85
CA ALA A 40 -9.03 11.15 5.47
C ALA A 40 -8.14 10.47 4.43
N ARG A 41 -6.86 10.84 4.38
CA ARG A 41 -5.88 10.30 3.42
C ARG A 41 -4.92 9.33 4.10
N TYR A 42 -4.80 8.15 3.52
CA TYR A 42 -3.94 7.08 4.00
C TYR A 42 -2.90 6.73 2.95
N TRP A 43 -1.68 6.47 3.40
CA TRP A 43 -0.64 5.85 2.61
C TRP A 43 -0.60 4.37 2.94
N LEU A 44 -0.92 3.55 1.95
CA LEU A 44 -0.85 2.10 2.01
C LEU A 44 0.34 1.63 1.20
N PHE A 45 0.93 0.50 1.58
CA PHE A 45 1.80 -0.23 0.69
C PHE A 45 1.45 -1.71 0.70
N ARG A 46 1.56 -2.31 -0.47
CA ARG A 46 1.42 -3.74 -0.70
C ARG A 46 2.81 -4.35 -0.77
N LEU A 47 3.03 -5.40 0.00
CA LEU A 47 4.24 -6.21 -0.03
C LEU A 47 3.89 -7.59 -0.60
N GLY A 48 4.54 -7.98 -1.69
CA GLY A 48 4.33 -9.29 -2.31
C GLY A 48 4.31 -9.24 -3.83
N HIS A 49 4.76 -10.33 -4.47
CA HIS A 49 4.73 -10.45 -5.92
C HIS A 49 3.29 -10.60 -6.42
N TYR A 50 3.00 -10.08 -7.61
CA TYR A 50 1.76 -10.43 -8.31
C TYR A 50 1.82 -11.90 -8.73
N GLY A 51 0.87 -12.71 -8.28
CA GLY A 51 0.78 -14.14 -8.64
C GLY A 51 1.71 -15.07 -7.86
N ALA A 52 2.28 -14.64 -6.73
CA ALA A 52 2.86 -15.58 -5.77
C ALA A 52 1.75 -16.36 -5.04
N GLU A 53 2.05 -17.57 -4.58
CA GLU A 53 1.12 -18.39 -3.78
C GLU A 53 0.72 -17.73 -2.44
N ASP A 54 1.55 -16.81 -1.94
CA ASP A 54 1.24 -16.02 -0.75
C ASP A 54 0.34 -14.82 -1.08
N ASP A 55 -0.73 -14.67 -0.30
CA ASP A 55 -1.62 -13.51 -0.34
C ASP A 55 -0.82 -12.21 -0.10
N PRO A 56 -1.05 -11.17 -0.92
CA PRO A 56 -0.34 -9.91 -0.73
C PRO A 56 -0.72 -9.25 0.59
N CYS A 57 0.29 -8.99 1.41
CA CYS A 57 0.12 -8.30 2.68
C CYS A 57 0.01 -6.79 2.46
N TRP A 58 -1.01 -6.19 3.05
CA TRP A 58 -1.26 -4.75 3.02
C TRP A 58 -0.87 -4.10 4.34
N PHE A 59 -0.19 -2.97 4.25
CA PHE A 59 0.31 -2.22 5.40
C PHE A 59 -0.02 -0.74 5.27
N ILE A 60 -0.18 -0.05 6.39
CA ILE A 60 -0.33 1.41 6.43
C ILE A 60 1.05 2.00 6.72
N HIS A 61 1.55 2.85 5.81
CA HIS A 61 2.77 3.62 6.01
C HIS A 61 2.51 4.85 6.88
N GLY A 62 1.38 5.53 6.65
CA GLY A 62 1.06 6.78 7.34
C GLY A 62 -0.34 7.30 7.04
N PHE A 63 -0.72 8.35 7.76
CA PHE A 63 -1.99 9.07 7.62
C PHE A 63 -1.69 10.57 7.59
N PHE A 64 -2.33 11.28 6.67
CA PHE A 64 -2.31 12.74 6.61
C PHE A 64 -3.60 13.28 7.23
N ALA A 65 -3.45 14.08 8.29
CA ALA A 65 -4.55 14.78 8.97
C ALA A 65 -4.77 16.17 8.37
#